data_AF-A0A2R6I7U1-F1
#
_entry.id   AF-A0A2R6I7U1-F1
#
_cell.length_a   1.000
_cell.length_b   1.000
_cell.length_c   1.000
_cell.angle_alpha   90.00
_cell.angle_beta   90.00
_cell.angle_gamma   90.00
#
_symmetry.space_group_name_H-M   'P 1'
#
loop_
_entity.id
_entity.type
_entity.pdbx_description
1 polymer ?
#
loop_
_entity_poly.entity_id
_entity_poly.type
_entity_poly.pdbx_seq_one_letter_code
_entity_poly.pdbx_strand_id
1 'polypeptide(L)'
;MAQNHSVNMADVGKTIHVIYNTSSAGRYRANDLYWNCGFERVDSDAFVRPDENAMEVLGLTYAGRTYEQVGGGTDYNANETAVARDIFEQWTNSSVYRPRLSYHNATRIGIGIEITRNHEVYATGNVCGGPLPPDETD
;
A
#
# COMPACT_ATOMS: atom_id res chain seq x y z
N MET A 1 -6.31 8.88 3.53
CA MET A 1 -5.98 8.27 2.22
C MET A 1 -6.01 6.73 2.24
N ALA A 2 -5.05 6.05 2.88
CA ALA A 2 -4.92 4.59 2.86
C ALA A 2 -6.20 3.86 3.31
N GLN A 3 -6.78 4.24 4.46
CA GLN A 3 -8.01 3.65 4.99
C GLN A 3 -9.15 3.67 3.96
N ASN A 4 -9.35 4.81 3.30
CA ASN A 4 -10.42 4.96 2.30
C ASN A 4 -10.21 4.01 1.11
N HIS A 5 -8.96 3.73 0.72
CA HIS A 5 -8.71 2.77 -0.34
C HIS A 5 -8.97 1.33 0.11
N SER A 6 -8.63 0.98 1.36
CA SER A 6 -8.96 -0.32 1.95
C SER A 6 -10.48 -0.54 2.01
N VAL A 7 -11.24 0.49 2.40
CA VAL A 7 -12.72 0.48 2.33
C VAL A 7 -13.21 0.25 0.91
N ASN A 8 -12.66 0.97 -0.08
CA ASN A 8 -13.05 0.79 -1.47
C ASN A 8 -12.71 -0.61 -2.02
N MET A 9 -11.57 -1.20 -1.62
CA MET A 9 -11.20 -2.56 -1.99
C MET A 9 -12.16 -3.59 -1.37
N ALA A 10 -12.56 -3.38 -0.12
CA ALA A 10 -13.56 -4.19 0.55
C ALA A 10 -14.93 -4.11 -0.14
N ASP A 11 -15.36 -2.90 -0.52
CA ASP A 11 -16.63 -2.66 -1.20
C ASP A 11 -16.71 -3.39 -2.56
N VAL A 12 -15.62 -3.39 -3.34
CA VAL A 12 -15.58 -4.11 -4.63
C VAL A 12 -15.09 -5.55 -4.53
N GLY A 13 -14.69 -6.01 -3.35
CA GLY A 13 -14.14 -7.34 -3.10
C GLY A 13 -12.82 -7.64 -3.82
N LYS A 14 -12.01 -6.63 -4.16
CA LYS A 14 -10.79 -6.80 -4.98
C LYS A 14 -9.61 -5.98 -4.47
N THR A 15 -8.44 -6.60 -4.47
CA THR A 15 -7.16 -5.96 -4.15
C THR A 15 -6.53 -5.35 -5.41
N ILE A 16 -7.03 -4.19 -5.83
CA ILE A 16 -6.59 -3.49 -7.05
C ILE A 16 -6.32 -2.01 -6.80
N HIS A 17 -5.35 -1.45 -7.51
CA HIS A 17 -4.90 -0.07 -7.31
C HIS A 17 -5.90 0.99 -7.78
N VAL A 18 -6.71 0.70 -8.79
CA VAL A 18 -7.67 1.66 -9.37
C VAL A 18 -9.08 1.21 -9.08
N ILE A 19 -9.82 2.02 -8.33
CA ILE A 19 -11.23 1.80 -7.99
C ILE A 19 -11.96 3.14 -8.17
N TYR A 20 -13.17 3.11 -8.74
CA TYR A 20 -13.98 4.30 -9.02
C TYR A 20 -13.19 5.40 -9.75
N ASN A 21 -12.44 4.98 -10.78
CA ASN A 21 -11.56 5.85 -11.59
C ASN A 21 -10.49 6.61 -10.78
N THR A 22 -10.22 6.20 -9.54
CA THR A 22 -9.23 6.83 -8.67
C THR A 22 -8.00 5.94 -8.58
N SER A 23 -6.89 6.39 -9.19
CA SER A 23 -5.59 5.73 -9.11
C SER A 23 -4.85 6.06 -7.81
N SER A 24 -3.73 5.37 -7.55
CA SER A 24 -2.81 5.72 -6.46
C SER A 24 -2.40 7.18 -6.56
N ALA A 25 -1.91 7.63 -7.71
CA ALA A 25 -1.58 9.03 -7.93
C ALA A 25 -2.76 9.99 -7.73
N GLY A 26 -3.98 9.60 -8.13
CA GLY A 26 -5.20 10.35 -7.83
C GLY A 26 -5.45 10.52 -6.33
N ARG A 27 -5.27 9.45 -5.54
CA ARG A 27 -5.39 9.49 -4.07
C ARG A 27 -4.38 10.43 -3.43
N TYR A 28 -3.12 10.40 -3.87
CA TYR A 28 -2.11 11.33 -3.37
C TYR A 28 -2.42 12.78 -3.74
N ARG A 29 -2.90 13.05 -4.96
CA ARG A 29 -3.32 14.41 -5.37
C ARG A 29 -4.48 14.93 -4.54
N ALA A 30 -5.48 14.09 -4.27
CA ALA A 30 -6.65 14.46 -3.47
C ALA A 30 -6.33 14.75 -1.99
N ASN A 31 -5.11 14.48 -1.53
CA ASN A 31 -4.66 14.74 -0.16
C ASN A 31 -3.45 15.69 -0.12
N ASP A 32 -3.13 16.39 -1.21
CA ASP A 32 -1.95 17.26 -1.33
C ASP A 32 -0.62 16.55 -1.02
N LEU A 33 -0.55 15.24 -1.27
CA LEU A 33 0.63 14.41 -1.01
C LEU A 33 1.44 14.08 -2.27
N TYR A 34 0.89 14.34 -3.47
CA TYR A 34 1.55 13.91 -4.72
C TYR A 34 2.96 14.49 -4.87
N TRP A 35 3.11 15.78 -4.60
CA TRP A 35 4.41 16.46 -4.61
C TRP A 35 5.14 16.33 -3.27
N ASN A 36 4.40 16.46 -2.17
CA ASN A 36 4.96 16.51 -0.82
C ASN A 36 5.53 15.18 -0.32
N CYS A 37 5.10 14.06 -0.88
CA CYS A 37 5.62 12.74 -0.55
C CYS A 37 6.60 12.18 -1.58
N GLY A 38 6.75 12.82 -2.74
CA GLY A 38 7.73 12.40 -3.75
C GLY A 38 9.16 12.65 -3.27
N PHE A 39 10.10 11.83 -3.75
CA PHE A 39 11.51 11.91 -3.36
C PHE A 39 12.44 11.41 -4.47
N GLU A 40 13.70 11.83 -4.44
CA GLU A 40 14.74 11.35 -5.36
C GLU A 40 15.24 9.95 -4.98
N ARG A 41 15.64 9.14 -5.96
CA ARG A 41 16.32 7.86 -5.70
C ARG A 41 17.80 8.12 -5.39
N VAL A 42 18.34 7.38 -4.42
CA VAL A 42 19.73 7.57 -3.93
C VAL A 42 20.80 7.42 -5.03
N ASP A 43 20.54 6.60 -6.06
CA ASP A 43 21.52 6.27 -7.10
C ASP A 43 21.08 6.73 -8.51
N SER A 44 20.14 7.67 -8.61
CA SER A 44 19.70 8.21 -9.91
C SER A 44 18.93 9.52 -9.78
N ASP A 45 19.04 10.38 -10.79
CA ASP A 45 18.22 11.59 -10.95
C ASP A 45 16.71 11.31 -11.14
N ALA A 46 16.28 10.04 -11.05
CA ALA A 46 14.88 9.66 -11.16
C ALA A 46 14.14 9.91 -9.85
N PHE A 47 12.99 10.59 -9.96
CA PHE A 47 12.07 10.78 -8.84
C PHE A 47 11.12 9.60 -8.67
N VAL A 48 10.95 9.15 -7.43
CA VAL A 48 9.83 8.30 -7.04
C VAL A 48 8.61 9.19 -6.81
N ARG A 49 7.55 8.90 -7.58
CA ARG A 49 6.24 9.56 -7.45
C ARG A 49 5.14 8.50 -7.38
N PRO A 50 3.92 8.86 -6.95
CA PRO A 50 2.80 7.91 -6.85
C PRO A 50 2.31 7.34 -8.20
N ASP A 51 2.84 7.81 -9.32
CA ASP A 51 2.50 7.31 -10.65
C ASP A 51 2.80 5.81 -10.78
N GLU A 52 2.01 5.14 -11.61
CA GLU A 52 2.09 3.67 -11.80
C GLU A 52 2.03 2.86 -10.50
N ASN A 53 1.44 3.46 -9.45
CA ASN A 53 1.30 2.88 -8.11
C ASN A 53 2.64 2.65 -7.39
N ALA A 54 3.72 3.32 -7.81
CA ALA A 54 5.06 3.08 -7.30
C ALA A 54 5.20 3.31 -5.79
N MET A 55 4.28 4.05 -5.16
CA MET A 55 4.29 4.35 -3.72
C MET A 55 3.17 3.64 -2.93
N GLU A 56 2.55 2.61 -3.49
CA GLU A 56 1.46 1.89 -2.83
C GLU A 56 1.70 0.38 -2.77
N VAL A 57 1.33 -0.23 -1.66
CA VAL A 57 1.29 -1.68 -1.46
C VAL A 57 -0.11 -2.07 -1.01
N LEU A 58 -0.60 -3.21 -1.49
CA LEU A 58 -1.95 -3.69 -1.18
C LEU A 58 -1.85 -5.11 -0.61
N GLY A 59 -2.75 -5.45 0.30
CA GLY A 59 -2.83 -6.80 0.86
C GLY A 59 -4.26 -7.24 1.09
N LEU A 60 -4.46 -8.56 1.05
CA LEU A 60 -5.71 -9.21 1.43
C LEU A 60 -5.37 -10.43 2.27
N THR A 61 -5.95 -10.51 3.46
CA THR A 61 -5.94 -11.72 4.27
C THR A 61 -7.29 -11.91 4.94
N TYR A 62 -7.37 -12.80 5.91
CA TYR A 62 -8.60 -13.04 6.67
C TYR A 62 -8.31 -13.08 8.16
N ALA A 63 -9.26 -12.61 8.98
CA ALA A 63 -9.19 -12.67 10.44
C ALA A 63 -10.11 -13.77 11.00
N GLY A 64 -9.64 -14.57 11.96
CA GLY A 64 -10.52 -15.46 12.72
C GLY A 64 -11.27 -16.52 11.91
N ARG A 65 -10.82 -16.85 10.69
CA ARG A 65 -11.37 -17.93 9.85
C ARG A 65 -10.26 -18.64 9.09
N THR A 66 -10.55 -19.89 8.71
CA THR A 66 -9.67 -20.65 7.81
C THR A 66 -9.85 -20.13 6.38
N TYR A 67 -8.74 -20.03 5.64
CA TYR A 67 -8.70 -19.64 4.24
C TYR A 67 -7.61 -20.39 3.49
N GLU A 68 -7.71 -20.44 2.16
CA GLU A 68 -6.67 -21.01 1.31
C GLU A 68 -5.61 -19.96 0.99
N GLN A 69 -4.34 -20.34 1.10
CA GLN A 69 -3.22 -19.49 0.72
C GLN A 69 -2.97 -19.53 -0.78
N VAL A 70 -2.41 -18.43 -1.30
CA VAL A 70 -1.86 -18.41 -2.65
C VAL A 70 -0.63 -19.34 -2.69
N GLY A 71 -0.71 -20.42 -3.48
CA GLY A 71 0.33 -21.47 -3.52
C GLY A 71 -0.11 -22.79 -2.88
N GLY A 72 -1.32 -22.86 -2.32
CA GLY A 72 -1.90 -24.06 -1.74
C GLY A 72 -1.71 -24.13 -0.23
N GLY A 73 -2.51 -25.00 0.41
CA GLY A 73 -2.56 -25.09 1.87
C GLY A 73 -3.63 -24.20 2.49
N THR A 74 -3.94 -24.46 3.76
CA THR A 74 -4.91 -23.71 4.55
C THR A 74 -4.20 -22.96 5.66
N ASP A 75 -4.62 -21.73 5.93
CA ASP A 75 -4.08 -20.88 6.97
C ASP A 75 -5.18 -20.27 7.85
N TYR A 76 -4.79 -19.69 8.98
CA TYR A 76 -5.67 -19.13 9.99
C TYR A 76 -4.97 -18.05 10.81
N ASN A 77 -5.43 -16.80 10.69
CA ASN A 77 -4.98 -15.71 11.56
C ASN A 77 -5.82 -15.64 12.84
N ALA A 78 -5.27 -16.15 13.94
CA ALA A 78 -5.95 -16.23 15.23
C ALA A 78 -6.09 -14.90 15.98
N ASN A 79 -5.29 -13.89 15.64
CA ASN A 79 -5.26 -12.59 16.31
C ASN A 79 -4.68 -11.51 15.38
N GLU A 80 -4.69 -10.27 15.86
CA GLU A 80 -4.26 -9.08 15.12
C GLU A 80 -2.78 -9.17 14.70
N THR A 81 -1.93 -9.74 15.55
CA THR A 81 -0.50 -9.94 15.24
C THR A 81 -0.31 -10.91 14.06
N ALA A 82 -1.10 -11.97 13.99
CA ALA A 82 -1.07 -12.90 12.87
C ALA A 82 -1.51 -12.23 11.57
N VAL A 83 -2.62 -11.48 11.61
CA VAL A 83 -3.12 -10.68 10.46
C VAL A 83 -2.05 -9.69 9.98
N ALA A 84 -1.45 -8.94 10.91
CA ALA A 84 -0.43 -7.94 10.57
C ALA A 84 0.82 -8.60 9.96
N ARG A 85 1.25 -9.74 10.50
CA ARG A 85 2.38 -10.51 9.96
C ARG A 85 2.09 -11.00 8.55
N ASP A 86 0.91 -11.57 8.30
CA ASP A 86 0.56 -12.06 6.97
C ASP A 86 0.55 -10.93 5.92
N ILE A 87 -0.04 -9.78 6.25
CA ILE A 87 0.03 -8.59 5.38
C ILE A 87 1.47 -8.14 5.14
N PHE A 88 2.30 -8.10 6.18
CA PHE A 88 3.71 -7.72 6.05
C PHE A 88 4.50 -8.70 5.17
N GLU A 89 4.27 -10.00 5.33
CA GLU A 89 4.89 -11.06 4.53
C GLU A 89 4.42 -10.98 3.07
N GLN A 90 3.13 -10.74 2.80
CA GLN A 90 2.63 -10.50 1.44
C GLN A 90 3.36 -9.34 0.76
N TRP A 91 3.58 -8.24 1.47
CA TRP A 91 4.28 -7.08 0.90
C TRP A 91 5.78 -7.34 0.70
N THR A 92 6.43 -7.98 1.66
CA THR A 92 7.90 -8.20 1.64
C THR A 92 8.34 -9.37 0.78
N ASN A 93 7.48 -10.37 0.54
CA ASN A 93 7.74 -11.47 -0.36
C ASN A 93 7.33 -11.16 -1.82
N SER A 94 6.52 -10.13 -2.05
CA SER A 94 6.14 -9.68 -3.39
C SER A 94 7.31 -8.97 -4.09
N SER A 95 7.68 -9.45 -5.28
CA SER A 95 8.70 -8.80 -6.12
C SER A 95 8.29 -7.40 -6.60
N VAL A 96 6.99 -7.08 -6.57
CA VAL A 96 6.45 -5.77 -6.95
C VAL A 96 6.43 -4.82 -5.76
N TYR A 97 6.04 -5.30 -4.58
CA TYR A 97 5.85 -4.44 -3.40
C TYR A 97 7.11 -4.30 -2.54
N ARG A 98 7.95 -5.34 -2.44
CA ARG A 98 9.19 -5.28 -1.67
C ARG A 98 10.09 -4.12 -2.08
N PRO A 99 10.33 -3.83 -3.38
CA PRO A 99 11.11 -2.67 -3.78
C PRO A 99 10.52 -1.33 -3.30
N ARG A 100 9.18 -1.22 -3.21
CA ARG A 100 8.49 0.00 -2.75
C ARG A 100 8.70 0.26 -1.27
N LEU A 101 8.82 -0.81 -0.48
CA LEU A 101 9.12 -0.74 0.96
C LEU A 101 10.61 -0.54 1.26
N SER A 102 11.48 -0.75 0.27
CA SER A 102 12.94 -0.61 0.41
C SER A 102 13.49 0.72 -0.13
N TYR A 103 12.62 1.67 -0.45
CA TYR A 103 13.06 3.01 -0.86
C TYR A 103 13.79 3.70 0.29
N HIS A 104 15.08 3.95 0.10
CA HIS A 104 15.93 4.55 1.13
C HIS A 104 15.46 5.94 1.58
N ASN A 105 14.92 6.74 0.66
CA ASN A 105 14.44 8.10 0.94
C ASN A 105 12.95 8.15 1.34
N ALA A 106 12.30 7.00 1.49
CA ALA A 106 11.00 6.91 2.14
C ALA A 106 11.19 7.07 3.66
N THR A 107 10.49 8.02 4.27
CA THR A 107 10.62 8.33 5.70
C THR A 107 9.38 7.93 6.50
N ARG A 108 8.25 7.71 5.83
CA ARG A 108 6.95 7.42 6.44
C ARG A 108 6.17 6.43 5.59
N ILE A 109 5.32 5.65 6.25
CA ILE A 109 4.28 4.86 5.62
C ILE A 109 2.96 5.08 6.37
N GLY A 110 1.90 5.42 5.63
CA GLY A 110 0.54 5.46 6.15
C GLY A 110 -0.16 4.15 5.81
N ILE A 111 -0.68 3.44 6.82
CA ILE A 111 -1.37 2.17 6.65
C ILE A 111 -2.86 2.36 6.97
N GLY A 112 -3.72 1.82 6.13
CA GLY A 112 -5.16 1.70 6.34
C GLY A 112 -5.58 0.25 6.24
N ILE A 113 -6.58 -0.14 7.04
CA ILE A 113 -7.06 -1.51 7.13
C ILE A 113 -8.59 -1.50 7.23
N GLU A 114 -9.26 -2.24 6.36
CA GLU A 114 -10.70 -2.49 6.44
C GLU A 114 -10.96 -3.98 6.72
N ILE A 115 -11.84 -4.28 7.66
CA ILE A 115 -12.24 -5.65 8.00
C ILE A 115 -13.72 -5.84 7.67
N THR A 116 -14.03 -6.77 6.77
CA THR A 116 -15.42 -7.04 6.36
C THR A 116 -16.13 -7.97 7.35
N ARG A 117 -17.46 -8.05 7.24
CA ARG A 117 -18.27 -9.00 8.02
C ARG A 117 -17.95 -10.47 7.72
N ASN A 118 -17.39 -10.75 6.54
CA ASN A 118 -16.95 -12.10 6.15
C ASN A 118 -15.49 -12.39 6.58
N HIS A 119 -14.97 -11.50 7.43
CA HIS A 119 -13.63 -11.48 7.99
C HIS A 119 -12.51 -11.33 6.96
N GLU A 120 -12.77 -10.75 5.78
CA GLU A 120 -11.71 -10.32 4.88
C GLU A 120 -11.03 -9.08 5.45
N VAL A 121 -9.72 -9.02 5.35
CA VAL A 121 -8.90 -7.90 5.82
C VAL A 121 -8.19 -7.31 4.61
N TYR A 122 -8.63 -6.13 4.20
CA TYR A 122 -8.04 -5.36 3.11
C TYR A 122 -7.08 -4.34 3.69
N ALA A 123 -5.85 -4.29 3.19
CA ALA A 123 -4.82 -3.37 3.67
C ALA A 123 -4.23 -2.54 2.53
N THR A 124 -4.06 -1.25 2.76
CA THR A 124 -3.33 -0.34 1.88
C THR A 124 -2.17 0.28 2.67
N GLY A 125 -0.96 0.18 2.15
CA GLY A 125 0.20 0.94 2.60
C GLY A 125 0.57 2.01 1.58
N ASN A 126 0.67 3.26 2.00
CA ASN A 126 1.10 4.38 1.16
C ASN A 126 2.41 4.96 1.68
N VAL A 127 3.45 4.90 0.87
CA VAL A 127 4.81 5.35 1.20
C VAL A 127 4.95 6.85 0.98
N CYS A 128 5.73 7.52 1.82
CA CYS A 128 6.00 8.95 1.72
C CYS A 128 7.47 9.22 2.09
N GLY A 129 8.17 9.98 1.27
CA GLY A 129 9.55 10.40 1.54
C GLY A 129 9.67 11.79 2.14
N GLY A 130 10.92 12.21 2.33
CA GLY A 130 11.22 13.62 2.55
C GLY A 130 10.93 14.42 1.29
N PRO A 131 10.39 15.64 1.41
CA PRO A 131 10.01 16.44 0.25
C PRO A 131 11.20 16.63 -0.69
N LEU A 132 10.92 16.62 -2.00
CA LEU A 132 11.86 17.10 -2.99
C LEU A 132 12.35 18.51 -2.60
N PRO A 133 13.62 18.86 -2.85
CA PRO A 133 14.03 20.25 -2.80
C PRO A 133 13.01 21.08 -3.59
N PRO A 134 12.62 22.28 -3.10
CA PRO A 134 11.77 23.15 -3.89
C PRO A 134 12.39 23.33 -5.28
N ASP A 135 11.55 23.27 -6.31
CA ASP A 135 11.94 23.50 -7.69
C ASP A 135 12.61 24.89 -7.75
N GLU A 136 13.93 24.96 -7.86
CA GLU A 136 14.65 26.20 -8.20
C GLU A 136 14.35 26.49 -9.67
N THR A 137 13.16 27.01 -9.90
CA THR A 137 12.81 27.66 -11.16
C THR A 137 13.34 29.10 -11.08
N ASP A 138 14.56 29.29 -11.56
CA ASP A 138 15.10 30.58 -12.04
C ASP A 138 14.62 30.84 -13.49
#